data_AF-A0A6J8DIM7-F1
#
_entry.id   AF-A0A6J8DIM7-F1
#
_cell.length_a   1.000
_cell.length_b   1.000
_cell.length_c   1.000
_cell.angle_alpha   90.00
_cell.angle_beta   90.00
_cell.angle_gamma   90.00
#
_symmetry.space_group_name_H-M   'P 1'
#
loop_
_entity.id
_entity.type
_entity.pdbx_description
1 polymer ?
#
loop_
_entity_poly.entity_id
_entity_poly.type
_entity_poly.pdbx_seq_one_letter_code
_entity_poly.pdbx_strand_id
1 'polypeptide(L)'
;MKDGKKLENGLKTQNTEKVQKSLENDRNLHSENDRQQQDMEATSSTDVTGYSTQDMEVSSSSDVQRSSVTPTLIVKLPNIDLKKRTRTRVSRATAKLRREVKTLTTEKENANRRFKKISKRYERLVKKTETIQHITAKRCQMVNSPSTSNNTCLTPRKRTMGELREEGLTPSKIPKPIQDKLLLANVLTEEIGNAWNSSGLKGKILVAQIVSGTGIKKYKMKKVLGIKTGIRRQNFRGSSQQINKFPEIRKNVVGRESLRISVVNFLERDDNSRLCLAK
;
A
#
# COMPACT_ATOMS: atom_id res chain seq x y z
N MET A 1 -48.38 5.12 -19.84
CA MET A 1 -48.21 4.57 -18.47
C MET A 1 -47.64 3.13 -18.43
N LYS A 2 -47.02 2.60 -19.51
CA LYS A 2 -46.45 1.23 -19.50
C LYS A 2 -44.93 1.19 -19.25
N ASP A 3 -44.23 2.31 -19.33
CA ASP A 3 -42.76 2.34 -19.24
C ASP A 3 -42.21 2.49 -17.81
N GLY A 4 -43.04 2.90 -16.85
CA GLY A 4 -42.63 3.05 -15.44
C GLY A 4 -42.41 1.72 -14.71
N LYS A 5 -43.15 0.66 -15.06
CA LYS A 5 -43.05 -0.66 -14.40
C LYS A 5 -41.82 -1.47 -14.82
N LYS A 6 -41.19 -1.16 -15.96
CA LYS A 6 -39.99 -1.87 -16.44
C LYS A 6 -38.71 -1.44 -15.72
N LEU A 7 -38.61 -0.19 -15.29
CA LEU A 7 -37.44 0.36 -14.58
C LEU A 7 -37.37 -0.08 -13.12
N GLU A 8 -38.52 -0.24 -12.46
CA GLU A 8 -38.58 -0.64 -11.05
C GLU A 8 -38.18 -2.11 -10.84
N ASN A 9 -38.51 -2.98 -11.80
CA ASN A 9 -38.13 -4.39 -11.77
C ASN A 9 -36.63 -4.62 -11.98
N GLY A 10 -35.97 -3.81 -12.82
CA GLY A 10 -34.53 -3.91 -13.08
C GLY A 10 -33.64 -3.45 -11.92
N LEU A 11 -34.09 -2.47 -11.14
CA LEU A 11 -33.38 -2.01 -9.93
C LEU A 11 -33.47 -3.01 -8.77
N LYS A 12 -34.57 -3.75 -8.66
CA LYS A 12 -34.71 -4.83 -7.66
C LYS A 12 -33.78 -6.01 -7.96
N THR A 13 -33.63 -6.40 -9.23
CA THR A 13 -32.75 -7.53 -9.62
C THR A 13 -31.27 -7.25 -9.38
N GLN A 14 -30.80 -6.03 -9.64
CA GLN A 14 -29.38 -5.68 -9.41
C GLN A 14 -29.00 -5.61 -7.94
N ASN A 15 -29.94 -5.26 -7.06
CA ASN A 15 -29.69 -5.23 -5.62
C ASN A 15 -29.71 -6.65 -5.03
N THR A 16 -30.57 -7.55 -5.51
CA THR A 16 -30.58 -8.94 -5.05
C THR A 16 -29.34 -9.72 -5.48
N GLU A 17 -28.80 -9.49 -6.69
CA GLU A 17 -27.57 -10.14 -7.14
C GLU A 17 -26.33 -9.70 -6.33
N LYS A 18 -26.26 -8.42 -5.91
CA LYS A 18 -25.16 -7.94 -5.06
C LYS A 18 -25.23 -8.52 -3.65
N VAL A 19 -26.42 -8.67 -3.09
CA VAL A 19 -26.62 -9.29 -1.79
C VAL A 19 -26.30 -10.80 -1.85
N GLN A 20 -26.70 -11.49 -2.92
CA GLN A 20 -26.35 -12.91 -3.11
C GLN A 20 -24.83 -13.12 -3.25
N LYS A 21 -24.13 -12.29 -4.03
CA LYS A 21 -22.66 -12.37 -4.14
C LYS A 21 -21.93 -12.07 -2.83
N SER A 22 -22.49 -11.20 -1.99
CA SER A 22 -21.97 -10.94 -0.64
C SER A 22 -22.09 -12.18 0.24
N LEU A 23 -23.27 -12.80 0.26
CA LEU A 23 -23.54 -14.00 1.07
C LEU A 23 -22.73 -15.22 0.60
N GLU A 24 -22.46 -15.33 -0.70
CA GLU A 24 -21.66 -16.40 -1.27
C GLU A 24 -20.17 -16.26 -0.93
N ASN A 25 -19.65 -15.02 -0.89
CA ASN A 25 -18.31 -14.73 -0.39
C ASN A 25 -18.16 -15.03 1.11
N ASP A 26 -19.16 -14.71 1.92
CA ASP A 26 -19.13 -15.00 3.36
C ASP A 26 -19.18 -16.51 3.64
N ARG A 27 -19.93 -17.28 2.84
CA ARG A 27 -19.94 -18.75 2.91
C ARG A 27 -18.59 -19.37 2.49
N ASN A 28 -17.95 -18.84 1.46
CA ASN A 28 -16.63 -19.31 1.04
C ASN A 28 -15.55 -19.04 2.10
N LEU A 29 -15.62 -17.90 2.79
CA LEU A 29 -14.73 -17.56 3.91
C LEU A 29 -14.92 -18.49 5.12
N HIS A 30 -16.14 -18.90 5.44
CA HIS A 30 -16.38 -19.89 6.49
C HIS A 30 -15.86 -21.28 6.09
N SER A 31 -16.10 -21.72 4.84
CA SER A 31 -15.61 -23.02 4.37
C SER A 31 -14.08 -23.13 4.33
N GLU A 32 -13.35 -22.04 4.03
CA GLU A 32 -11.88 -22.02 4.10
C GLU A 32 -11.37 -22.11 5.55
N ASN A 33 -12.04 -21.46 6.50
CA ASN A 33 -11.66 -21.54 7.91
C ASN A 33 -11.92 -22.93 8.51
N ASP A 34 -13.03 -23.57 8.17
CA ASP A 34 -13.35 -24.93 8.64
C ASP A 34 -12.34 -25.96 8.10
N ARG A 35 -11.89 -25.81 6.83
CA ARG A 35 -10.81 -26.64 6.27
C ARG A 35 -9.47 -26.42 6.97
N GLN A 36 -9.13 -25.18 7.31
CA GLN A 36 -7.89 -24.88 8.04
C GLN A 36 -7.92 -25.44 9.48
N GLN A 37 -9.09 -25.46 10.13
CA GLN A 37 -9.25 -26.12 11.44
C GLN A 37 -9.14 -27.65 11.34
N GLN A 38 -9.76 -28.27 10.33
CA GLN A 38 -9.63 -29.72 10.10
C GLN A 38 -8.19 -30.14 9.79
N ASP A 39 -7.45 -29.36 9.00
CA ASP A 39 -6.04 -29.65 8.70
C ASP A 39 -5.14 -29.51 9.95
N MET A 40 -5.43 -28.56 10.85
CA MET A 40 -4.71 -28.47 12.12
C MET A 40 -5.03 -29.64 13.06
N GLU A 41 -6.29 -30.08 13.16
CA GLU A 41 -6.66 -31.22 13.99
C GLU A 41 -6.11 -32.55 13.45
N ALA A 42 -6.04 -32.70 12.12
CA ALA A 42 -5.43 -33.87 11.48
C ALA A 42 -3.91 -33.95 11.75
N THR A 43 -3.20 -32.81 11.74
CA THR A 43 -1.77 -32.78 12.08
C THR A 43 -1.48 -32.95 13.58
N SER A 44 -2.48 -32.70 14.45
CA SER A 44 -2.40 -32.93 15.88
C SER A 44 -2.66 -34.39 16.29
N SER A 45 -3.34 -35.18 15.44
CA SER A 45 -3.76 -36.55 15.79
C SER A 45 -2.85 -37.65 15.24
N THR A 46 -1.81 -37.31 14.47
CA THR A 46 -0.86 -38.30 13.90
C THR A 46 0.34 -38.64 14.80
N ASP A 47 0.48 -38.05 15.99
CA ASP A 47 1.60 -38.29 16.91
C ASP A 47 1.20 -38.96 18.24
N VAL A 48 0.25 -39.90 18.20
CA VAL A 48 -0.03 -40.79 19.33
C VAL A 48 -0.06 -42.23 18.83
N THR A 49 1.10 -42.88 18.70
CA THR A 49 1.26 -44.34 18.92
C THR A 49 2.74 -44.76 18.90
N GLY A 50 3.19 -45.34 20.03
CA GLY A 50 4.29 -46.31 20.14
C GLY A 50 5.71 -45.74 20.02
N TYR A 51 6.59 -45.81 21.02
CA TYR A 51 6.86 -46.89 21.97
C TYR A 51 7.54 -46.29 23.20
N SER A 52 6.91 -46.42 24.37
CA SER A 52 7.56 -46.22 25.66
C SER A 52 8.02 -47.59 26.16
N THR A 53 9.23 -47.99 25.77
CA THR A 53 9.91 -49.15 26.36
C THR A 53 10.40 -48.78 27.76
N GLN A 54 9.65 -49.23 28.74
CA GLN A 54 10.06 -49.74 30.06
C GLN A 54 11.52 -49.47 30.49
N ASP A 55 11.68 -48.52 31.41
CA ASP A 55 12.73 -48.57 32.43
C ASP A 55 12.12 -49.19 33.68
N MET A 56 12.37 -50.48 33.88
CA MET A 56 12.01 -51.22 35.07
C MET A 56 13.26 -51.33 35.95
N GLU A 57 13.44 -50.38 36.85
CA GLU A 57 14.39 -50.53 37.95
C GLU A 57 13.81 -51.52 38.98
N VAL A 58 14.47 -52.66 39.15
CA VAL A 58 14.30 -53.51 40.34
C VAL A 58 15.69 -53.80 40.87
N SER A 59 15.95 -53.30 42.08
CA SER A 59 17.11 -53.60 42.89
C SER A 59 16.87 -54.84 43.78
N SER A 60 17.95 -55.60 44.00
CA SER A 60 18.16 -56.61 45.06
C SER A 60 17.33 -57.90 44.92
N SER A 61 17.74 -59.10 45.32
CA SER A 61 18.69 -59.56 46.33
C SER A 61 18.91 -61.09 46.13
N SER A 62 19.98 -61.61 46.74
CA SER A 62 20.13 -62.96 47.31
C SER A 62 20.83 -64.07 46.51
N ASP A 63 21.78 -64.64 47.26
CA ASP A 63 22.54 -65.86 47.08
C ASP A 63 21.73 -67.08 46.67
N VAL A 64 22.25 -67.87 45.73
CA VAL A 64 22.23 -69.35 45.79
C VAL A 64 23.44 -69.91 45.05
N GLN A 65 24.30 -70.61 45.77
CA GLN A 65 25.30 -71.54 45.24
C GLN A 65 24.63 -72.67 44.44
N ARG A 66 25.11 -72.98 43.23
CA ARG A 66 25.12 -74.35 42.72
C ARG A 66 26.15 -74.54 41.62
N SER A 67 27.17 -75.32 41.96
CA SER A 67 28.15 -75.91 41.07
C SER A 67 27.47 -76.85 40.07
N SER A 68 27.64 -76.58 38.78
CA SER A 68 27.56 -77.63 37.76
C SER A 68 28.57 -77.32 36.66
N VAL A 69 29.60 -78.16 36.61
CA VAL A 69 30.62 -78.15 35.56
C VAL A 69 29.93 -78.66 34.30
N THR A 70 29.69 -77.76 33.35
CA THR A 70 29.30 -78.11 31.98
C THR A 70 30.56 -78.15 31.11
N PRO A 71 30.72 -79.14 30.23
CA PRO A 71 31.86 -79.18 29.31
C PRO A 71 31.75 -78.01 28.33
N THR A 72 32.72 -77.10 28.37
CA THR A 72 32.79 -75.95 27.46
C THR A 72 33.13 -76.42 26.06
N LEU A 73 32.15 -76.34 25.16
CA LEU A 73 32.33 -76.54 23.73
C LEU A 73 33.20 -75.39 23.19
N ILE A 74 34.49 -75.63 22.95
CA ILE A 74 35.40 -74.64 22.34
C ILE A 74 35.11 -74.58 20.84
N VAL A 75 34.18 -73.72 20.44
CA VAL A 75 33.96 -73.37 19.03
C VAL A 75 35.11 -72.46 18.59
N LYS A 76 36.03 -72.98 17.76
CA LYS A 76 37.00 -72.15 17.03
C LYS A 76 36.22 -71.27 16.04
N LEU A 77 35.91 -70.04 16.44
CA LEU A 77 35.41 -69.03 15.53
C LEU A 77 36.54 -68.66 14.54
N PRO A 78 36.25 -68.54 13.24
CA PRO A 78 37.24 -68.11 12.27
C PRO A 78 37.82 -66.76 12.70
N ASN A 79 39.12 -66.57 12.51
CA ASN A 79 39.84 -65.30 12.71
C ASN A 79 39.32 -64.25 11.72
N ILE A 80 38.09 -63.79 11.95
CA ILE A 80 37.54 -62.62 11.31
C ILE A 80 38.19 -61.45 12.04
N ASP A 81 38.90 -60.61 11.28
CA ASP A 81 39.59 -59.40 11.73
C ASP A 81 38.58 -58.46 12.45
N LEU A 82 38.29 -58.73 13.72
CA LEU A 82 37.25 -58.07 14.52
C LEU A 82 37.47 -56.54 14.53
N LYS A 83 38.73 -56.11 14.47
CA LYS A 83 39.16 -54.72 14.36
C LYS A 83 38.65 -54.03 13.09
N LYS A 84 38.57 -54.72 11.94
CA LYS A 84 38.06 -54.14 10.68
C LYS A 84 36.54 -53.98 10.71
N ARG A 85 35.83 -54.96 11.30
CA ARG A 85 34.36 -54.95 11.41
C ARG A 85 33.86 -53.93 12.43
N THR A 86 34.58 -53.72 13.54
CA THR A 86 34.29 -52.65 14.51
C THR A 86 34.59 -51.27 13.92
N ARG A 87 35.74 -51.09 13.23
CA ARG A 87 36.11 -49.82 12.59
C ARG A 87 35.08 -49.34 11.55
N THR A 88 34.55 -50.26 10.74
CA THR A 88 33.51 -49.93 9.75
C THR A 88 32.17 -49.57 10.40
N ARG A 89 31.77 -50.23 11.50
CA ARG A 89 30.58 -49.83 12.29
C ARG A 89 30.73 -48.46 12.93
N VAL A 90 31.86 -48.18 13.58
CA VAL A 90 32.15 -46.87 14.20
C VAL A 90 32.18 -45.76 13.14
N SER A 91 32.78 -46.02 11.97
CA SER A 91 32.78 -45.07 10.85
C SER A 91 31.36 -44.75 10.34
N ARG A 92 30.48 -45.76 10.26
CA ARG A 92 29.08 -45.53 9.87
C ARG A 92 28.29 -44.75 10.92
N ALA A 93 28.47 -45.06 12.21
CA ALA A 93 27.82 -44.35 13.31
C ALA A 93 28.25 -42.87 13.37
N THR A 94 29.56 -42.61 13.25
CA THR A 94 30.09 -41.23 13.21
C THR A 94 29.64 -40.46 11.96
N ALA A 95 29.53 -41.11 10.80
CA ALA A 95 28.97 -40.51 9.61
C ALA A 95 27.48 -40.15 9.76
N LYS A 96 26.69 -41.00 10.45
CA LYS A 96 25.29 -40.73 10.75
C LYS A 96 25.14 -39.51 11.68
N LEU A 97 25.91 -39.47 12.77
CA LEU A 97 25.94 -38.32 13.69
C LEU A 97 26.36 -37.03 12.98
N ARG A 98 27.36 -37.06 12.09
CA ARG A 98 27.76 -35.87 11.33
C ARG A 98 26.66 -35.35 10.39
N ARG A 99 25.86 -36.25 9.80
CA ARG A 99 24.71 -35.85 8.98
C ARG A 99 23.63 -35.20 9.84
N GLU A 100 23.35 -35.77 11.01
CA GLU A 100 22.36 -35.25 11.96
C GLU A 100 22.77 -33.89 12.55
N VAL A 101 24.04 -33.70 12.90
CA VAL A 101 24.55 -32.38 13.28
C VAL A 101 24.38 -31.38 12.14
N LYS A 102 24.62 -31.78 10.90
CA LYS A 102 24.43 -30.92 9.73
C LYS A 102 22.96 -30.57 9.48
N THR A 103 22.02 -31.51 9.69
CA THR A 103 20.59 -31.21 9.57
C THR A 103 20.15 -30.25 10.67
N LEU A 104 20.54 -30.51 11.92
CA LEU A 104 20.22 -29.64 13.06
C LEU A 104 20.80 -28.23 12.91
N THR A 105 22.00 -28.07 12.34
CA THR A 105 22.55 -26.72 12.08
C THR A 105 21.73 -25.99 11.02
N THR A 106 21.31 -26.67 9.95
CA THR A 106 20.45 -26.06 8.93
C THR A 106 19.05 -25.72 9.45
N GLU A 107 18.48 -26.56 10.31
CA GLU A 107 17.20 -26.30 10.98
C GLU A 107 17.29 -25.10 11.92
N LYS A 108 18.36 -25.01 12.72
CA LYS A 108 18.64 -23.85 13.58
C LYS A 108 18.76 -22.56 12.76
N GLU A 109 19.46 -22.58 11.64
CA GLU A 109 19.55 -21.42 10.74
C GLU A 109 18.18 -21.03 10.16
N ASN A 110 17.38 -22.01 9.74
CA ASN A 110 16.04 -21.78 9.21
C ASN A 110 15.09 -21.21 10.28
N ALA A 111 15.14 -21.74 11.51
CA ALA A 111 14.40 -21.22 12.65
C ALA A 111 14.80 -19.76 12.95
N ASN A 112 16.10 -19.45 12.95
CA ASN A 112 16.59 -18.08 13.13
C ASN A 112 16.12 -17.13 12.03
N ARG A 113 16.06 -17.58 10.77
CA ARG A 113 15.50 -16.78 9.66
C ARG A 113 14.01 -16.52 9.85
N ARG A 114 13.24 -17.52 10.30
CA ARG A 114 11.81 -17.36 10.61
C ARG A 114 11.61 -16.38 11.77
N PHE A 115 12.37 -16.53 12.85
CA PHE A 115 12.33 -15.64 14.01
C PHE A 115 12.60 -14.17 13.63
N LYS A 116 13.64 -13.92 12.81
CA LYS A 116 13.92 -12.56 12.29
C LYS A 116 12.76 -11.97 11.48
N LYS A 117 12.09 -12.78 10.66
CA LYS A 117 10.91 -12.32 9.89
C LYS A 117 9.74 -11.98 10.80
N ILE A 118 9.46 -12.82 11.79
CA ILE A 118 8.39 -12.62 12.77
C ILE A 118 8.67 -11.37 13.63
N SER A 119 9.89 -11.22 14.14
CA SER A 119 10.31 -10.05 14.91
C SER A 119 10.11 -8.74 14.12
N LYS A 120 10.52 -8.68 12.85
CA LYS A 120 10.26 -7.50 11.99
C LYS A 120 8.76 -7.25 11.76
N ARG A 121 7.94 -8.30 11.66
CA ARG A 121 6.49 -8.17 11.52
C ARG A 121 5.86 -7.61 12.79
N TYR A 122 6.32 -8.08 13.95
CA TYR A 122 5.90 -7.59 15.26
C TYR A 122 6.25 -6.11 15.43
N GLU A 123 7.49 -5.70 15.12
CA GLU A 123 7.92 -4.30 15.20
C GLU A 123 7.05 -3.36 14.32
N ARG A 124 6.68 -3.80 13.12
CA ARG A 124 5.77 -3.04 12.24
C ARG A 124 4.36 -2.92 12.84
N LEU A 125 3.87 -3.97 13.50
CA LEU A 125 2.56 -3.94 14.16
C LEU A 125 2.57 -2.96 15.34
N VAL A 126 3.62 -2.99 16.15
CA VAL A 126 3.81 -2.05 17.29
C VAL A 126 3.81 -0.59 16.82
N LYS A 127 4.60 -0.26 15.78
CA LYS A 127 4.61 1.10 15.21
C LYS A 127 3.24 1.52 14.67
N LYS A 128 2.49 0.58 14.09
CA LYS A 128 1.13 0.83 13.59
C LYS A 128 0.17 1.10 14.75
N THR A 129 0.25 0.35 15.84
CA THR A 129 -0.61 0.58 17.02
C THR A 129 -0.29 1.89 17.70
N GLU A 130 0.98 2.27 17.84
CA GLU A 130 1.40 3.59 18.37
C GLU A 130 0.84 4.73 17.52
N THR A 131 0.93 4.60 16.18
CA THR A 131 0.38 5.60 15.25
C THR A 131 -1.14 5.74 15.42
N ILE A 132 -1.85 4.62 15.54
CA ILE A 132 -3.31 4.62 15.77
C ILE A 132 -3.65 5.27 17.10
N GLN A 133 -2.96 4.91 18.19
CA GLN A 133 -3.16 5.50 19.51
C GLN A 133 -2.95 7.02 19.49
N HIS A 134 -1.89 7.49 18.84
CA HIS A 134 -1.62 8.92 18.70
C HIS A 134 -2.69 9.66 17.88
N ILE A 135 -3.19 9.04 16.79
CA ILE A 135 -4.31 9.60 16.02
C ILE A 135 -5.58 9.65 16.87
N THR A 136 -5.88 8.61 17.63
CA THR A 136 -7.05 8.55 18.52
C THR A 136 -6.95 9.58 19.63
N ALA A 137 -5.80 9.70 20.29
CA ALA A 137 -5.55 10.71 21.32
C ALA A 137 -5.75 12.14 20.78
N LYS A 138 -5.21 12.43 19.59
CA LYS A 138 -5.45 13.71 18.90
C LYS A 138 -6.93 13.96 18.61
N ARG A 139 -7.67 12.94 18.18
CA ARG A 139 -9.12 13.06 17.95
C ARG A 139 -9.88 13.33 19.24
N CYS A 140 -9.56 12.64 20.34
CA CYS A 140 -10.23 12.86 21.62
C CYS A 140 -9.98 14.27 22.17
N GLN A 141 -8.76 14.81 22.01
CA GLN A 141 -8.47 16.20 22.36
C GLN A 141 -9.29 17.21 21.55
N MET A 142 -9.57 16.92 20.27
CA MET A 142 -10.40 17.78 19.42
C MET A 142 -11.90 17.73 19.76
N VAL A 143 -12.40 16.66 20.39
CA VAL A 143 -13.84 16.49 20.71
C VAL A 143 -14.25 17.28 21.96
N ASN A 144 -13.31 17.60 22.86
CA ASN A 144 -13.59 18.37 24.09
C ASN A 144 -13.46 19.90 23.91
N SER A 145 -13.25 20.39 22.69
CA SER A 145 -13.25 21.82 22.39
C SER A 145 -14.65 22.25 21.93
N PRO A 146 -15.28 23.27 22.56
CA PRO A 146 -16.60 23.74 22.16
C PRO A 146 -16.60 24.16 20.69
N SER A 147 -17.61 23.75 19.96
CA SER A 147 -17.82 24.01 18.54
C SER A 147 -17.78 25.52 18.24
N THR A 148 -16.61 26.02 17.88
CA THR A 148 -16.49 27.30 17.18
C THR A 148 -16.49 26.95 15.70
N SER A 149 -17.60 27.23 15.04
CA SER A 149 -17.76 27.20 13.59
C SER A 149 -16.67 28.04 12.93
N ASN A 150 -15.54 27.44 12.55
CA ASN A 150 -14.56 28.09 11.68
C ASN A 150 -13.73 27.02 10.98
N ASN A 151 -13.87 27.00 9.65
CA ASN A 151 -13.23 26.26 8.56
C ASN A 151 -11.70 25.99 8.65
N THR A 152 -11.15 25.64 9.81
CA THR A 152 -9.70 25.72 10.08
C THR A 152 -8.95 24.40 9.94
N CYS A 153 -9.61 23.28 9.65
CA CYS A 153 -8.92 22.01 9.42
C CYS A 153 -9.64 21.07 8.44
N LEU A 154 -10.18 21.62 7.35
CA LEU A 154 -10.67 20.82 6.25
C LEU A 154 -9.60 20.76 5.17
N THR A 155 -9.16 19.55 4.81
CA THR A 155 -8.32 19.36 3.64
C THR A 155 -9.01 19.95 2.42
N PRO A 156 -8.28 20.43 1.39
CA PRO A 156 -8.87 21.04 0.19
C PRO A 156 -10.02 20.21 -0.39
N ARG A 157 -9.86 18.89 -0.38
CA ARG A 157 -10.88 17.96 -0.87
C ARG A 157 -12.15 17.95 -0.03
N LYS A 158 -12.03 17.96 1.30
CA LYS A 158 -13.20 18.02 2.18
C LYS A 158 -13.89 19.38 2.06
N ARG A 159 -13.11 20.46 1.95
CA ARG A 159 -13.61 21.82 1.71
C ARG A 159 -14.45 21.88 0.44
N THR A 160 -13.90 21.38 -0.68
CA THR A 160 -14.62 21.27 -1.96
C THR A 160 -15.91 20.45 -1.84
N MET A 161 -15.90 19.32 -1.11
CA MET A 161 -17.13 18.54 -0.93
C MET A 161 -18.15 19.25 -0.03
N GLY A 162 -17.69 20.06 0.93
CA GLY A 162 -18.52 20.90 1.80
C GLY A 162 -19.21 22.00 1.01
N GLU A 163 -18.43 22.81 0.30
CA GLU A 163 -18.92 23.89 -0.59
C GLU A 163 -19.97 23.37 -1.57
N LEU A 164 -19.72 22.21 -2.20
CA LEU A 164 -20.70 21.62 -3.12
C LEU A 164 -22.03 21.27 -2.43
N ARG A 165 -21.98 20.78 -1.19
CA ARG A 165 -23.19 20.44 -0.43
C ARG A 165 -23.89 21.68 0.10
N GLU A 166 -23.15 22.71 0.49
CA GLU A 166 -23.69 24.02 0.88
C GLU A 166 -24.47 24.65 -0.27
N GLU A 167 -23.97 24.52 -1.50
CA GLU A 167 -24.66 24.92 -2.74
C GLU A 167 -25.81 23.96 -3.15
N GLY A 168 -26.17 22.99 -2.32
CA GLY A 168 -27.23 22.01 -2.59
C GLY A 168 -26.88 20.97 -3.66
N LEU A 169 -25.63 20.91 -4.13
CA LEU A 169 -25.18 19.97 -5.14
C LEU A 169 -24.65 18.68 -4.50
N THR A 170 -25.14 17.53 -4.98
CA THR A 170 -24.58 16.24 -4.57
C THR A 170 -23.26 15.97 -5.29
N PRO A 171 -22.11 15.78 -4.60
CA PRO A 171 -20.81 15.64 -5.26
C PRO A 171 -20.71 14.47 -6.24
N SER A 172 -21.52 13.42 -6.05
CA SER A 172 -21.57 12.26 -6.96
C SER A 172 -22.26 12.56 -8.30
N LYS A 173 -23.11 13.60 -8.36
CA LYS A 173 -23.88 13.96 -9.56
C LYS A 173 -23.14 14.98 -10.44
N ILE A 174 -22.06 15.58 -9.93
CA ILE A 174 -21.32 16.62 -10.63
C ILE A 174 -20.29 15.98 -11.58
N PRO A 175 -20.16 16.49 -12.82
CA PRO A 175 -19.10 16.07 -13.72
C PRO A 175 -17.70 16.24 -13.09
N LYS A 176 -16.88 15.19 -13.18
CA LYS A 176 -15.49 15.19 -12.69
C LYS A 176 -14.66 16.41 -13.12
N PRO A 177 -14.75 16.91 -14.37
CA PRO A 177 -13.99 18.10 -14.77
C PRO A 177 -14.34 19.36 -13.99
N ILE A 178 -15.56 19.48 -13.48
CA ILE A 178 -16.00 20.62 -12.66
C ILE A 178 -15.48 20.44 -11.24
N GLN A 179 -15.63 19.24 -10.69
CA GLN A 179 -15.12 18.88 -9.37
C GLN A 179 -13.59 19.07 -9.28
N ASP A 180 -12.84 18.68 -10.31
CA ASP A 180 -11.39 18.85 -10.39
C ASP A 180 -10.99 20.33 -10.49
N LYS A 181 -11.77 21.17 -11.19
CA LYS A 181 -11.52 22.62 -11.24
C LYS A 181 -11.71 23.26 -9.86
N LEU A 182 -12.81 22.93 -9.18
CA LEU A 182 -13.11 23.46 -7.86
C LEU A 182 -12.07 23.00 -6.83
N LEU A 183 -11.70 21.71 -6.89
CA LEU A 183 -10.62 21.18 -6.05
C LEU A 183 -9.28 21.86 -6.35
N LEU A 184 -8.95 22.07 -7.63
CA LEU A 184 -7.73 22.78 -8.00
C LEU A 184 -7.74 24.22 -7.47
N ALA A 185 -8.87 24.93 -7.55
CA ALA A 185 -9.00 26.29 -7.01
C ALA A 185 -8.71 26.32 -5.50
N ASN A 186 -9.35 25.43 -4.72
CA ASN A 186 -9.16 25.36 -3.26
C ASN A 186 -7.74 24.95 -2.86
N VAL A 187 -7.11 24.07 -3.64
CA VAL A 187 -5.71 23.71 -3.44
C VAL A 187 -4.80 24.93 -3.71
N LEU A 188 -5.04 25.66 -4.79
CA LEU A 188 -4.22 26.82 -5.13
C LEU A 188 -4.36 27.94 -4.11
N THR A 189 -5.58 28.23 -3.64
CA THR A 189 -5.80 29.27 -2.62
C THR A 189 -5.08 28.94 -1.31
N GLU A 190 -5.10 27.67 -0.88
CA GLU A 190 -4.36 27.24 0.32
C GLU A 190 -2.84 27.36 0.14
N GLU A 191 -2.29 26.88 -0.98
CA GLU A 191 -0.86 26.94 -1.22
C GLU A 191 -0.36 28.38 -1.41
N ILE A 192 -1.14 29.23 -2.10
CA ILE A 192 -0.84 30.66 -2.24
C ILE A 192 -0.90 31.36 -0.88
N GLY A 193 -1.90 31.06 -0.05
CA GLY A 193 -1.97 31.56 1.32
C GLY A 193 -0.74 31.16 2.14
N ASN A 194 -0.31 29.89 2.04
CA ASN A 194 0.90 29.42 2.72
C ASN A 194 2.17 30.12 2.23
N ALA A 195 2.27 30.38 0.93
CA ALA A 195 3.39 31.11 0.34
C ALA A 195 3.41 32.58 0.76
N TRP A 196 2.25 33.24 0.83
CA TRP A 196 2.14 34.62 1.32
C TRP A 196 2.47 34.75 2.81
N ASN A 197 2.04 33.78 3.62
CA ASN A 197 2.35 33.74 5.05
C ASN A 197 3.82 33.41 5.33
N SER A 198 4.57 32.93 4.33
CA SER A 198 5.99 32.58 4.45
C SER A 198 6.86 33.69 3.87
N SER A 199 7.55 34.45 4.72
CA SER A 199 8.46 35.51 4.27
C SER A 199 9.83 34.98 3.80
N GLY A 200 10.54 35.79 3.01
CA GLY A 200 11.94 35.54 2.61
C GLY A 200 12.14 34.46 1.55
N LEU A 201 13.26 33.72 1.66
CA LEU A 201 13.64 32.68 0.69
C LEU A 201 12.62 31.53 0.63
N LYS A 202 12.02 31.18 1.77
CA LYS A 202 11.02 30.10 1.88
C LYS A 202 9.76 30.42 1.06
N GLY A 203 9.24 31.64 1.15
CA GLY A 203 8.12 32.09 0.32
C GLY A 203 8.42 31.99 -1.17
N LYS A 204 9.60 32.47 -1.61
CA LYS A 204 10.04 32.38 -3.01
C LYS A 204 10.10 30.92 -3.51
N ILE A 205 10.61 30.01 -2.68
CA ILE A 205 10.65 28.57 -2.99
C ILE A 205 9.23 28.01 -3.10
N LEU A 206 8.32 28.36 -2.20
CA LEU A 206 6.93 27.90 -2.24
C LEU A 206 6.20 28.41 -3.50
N VAL A 207 6.38 29.67 -3.87
CA VAL A 207 5.84 30.22 -5.13
C VAL A 207 6.38 29.42 -6.33
N ALA A 208 7.68 29.16 -6.38
CA ALA A 208 8.28 28.34 -7.44
C ALA A 208 7.71 26.91 -7.44
N GLN A 209 7.39 26.34 -6.27
CA GLN A 209 6.75 25.02 -6.15
C GLN A 209 5.30 25.00 -6.62
N ILE A 210 4.55 26.09 -6.42
CA ILE A 210 3.18 26.27 -6.92
C ILE A 210 3.19 26.35 -8.44
N VAL A 211 4.02 27.23 -9.01
CA VAL A 211 4.17 27.40 -10.46
C VAL A 211 4.66 26.09 -11.10
N SER A 212 5.68 25.48 -10.53
CA SER A 212 6.20 24.17 -10.96
C SER A 212 5.30 23.00 -10.56
N GLY A 213 4.14 23.26 -9.94
CA GLY A 213 3.12 22.33 -9.44
C GLY A 213 3.65 21.09 -8.72
N THR A 214 4.76 21.21 -8.03
CA THR A 214 5.29 20.19 -7.11
C THR A 214 4.46 20.18 -5.83
N GLY A 215 4.10 21.36 -5.31
CA GLY A 215 3.23 21.51 -4.13
C GLY A 215 1.86 20.84 -4.32
N ILE A 216 1.26 20.98 -5.50
CA ILE A 216 -0.07 20.42 -5.80
C ILE A 216 -0.05 18.93 -6.20
N LYS A 217 1.13 18.31 -6.35
CA LYS A 217 1.26 16.91 -6.78
C LYS A 217 0.60 15.96 -5.77
N LYS A 218 0.64 16.29 -4.48
CA LYS A 218 0.03 15.51 -3.39
C LYS A 218 -1.48 15.31 -3.54
N TYR A 219 -2.16 16.21 -4.27
CA TYR A 219 -3.60 16.12 -4.56
C TYR A 219 -3.92 15.49 -5.92
N LYS A 220 -2.93 14.96 -6.64
CA LYS A 220 -3.09 14.41 -8.02
C LYS A 220 -3.60 15.43 -9.05
N MET A 221 -3.52 16.74 -8.75
CA MET A 221 -4.00 17.83 -9.63
C MET A 221 -2.97 18.35 -10.62
N LYS A 222 -1.76 17.75 -10.66
CA LYS A 222 -0.66 18.20 -11.53
C LYS A 222 -1.04 18.24 -13.02
N LYS A 223 -1.77 17.22 -13.49
CA LYS A 223 -2.24 17.15 -14.88
C LYS A 223 -3.27 18.23 -15.19
N VAL A 224 -4.23 18.43 -14.27
CA VAL A 224 -5.29 19.44 -14.39
C VAL A 224 -4.69 20.84 -14.45
N LEU A 225 -3.73 21.16 -13.57
CA LEU A 225 -3.01 22.43 -13.62
C LEU A 225 -2.28 22.60 -14.97
N GLY A 226 -1.55 21.58 -15.43
CA GLY A 226 -0.81 21.68 -16.70
C GLY A 226 -1.70 21.88 -17.93
N ILE A 227 -2.91 21.27 -17.94
CA ILE A 227 -3.92 21.51 -18.98
C ILE A 227 -4.43 22.95 -18.89
N LYS A 228 -4.67 23.46 -17.67
CA LYS A 228 -5.24 24.80 -17.46
C LYS A 228 -4.27 25.94 -17.73
N THR A 229 -3.00 25.77 -17.38
CA THR A 229 -1.98 26.80 -17.59
C THR A 229 -1.31 26.71 -18.97
N GLY A 230 -1.52 25.62 -19.72
CA GLY A 230 -0.83 25.38 -20.99
C GLY A 230 0.68 25.12 -20.84
N ILE A 231 1.20 25.14 -19.61
CA ILE A 231 2.63 24.96 -19.33
C ILE A 231 2.97 23.46 -19.41
N ARG A 232 3.30 22.98 -20.62
CA ARG A 232 3.86 21.63 -20.83
C ARG A 232 5.27 21.55 -20.25
N ARG A 233 5.41 20.78 -19.18
CA ARG A 233 6.60 20.73 -18.31
C ARG A 233 7.79 19.96 -18.86
N GLN A 234 7.70 19.43 -20.07
CA GLN A 234 8.91 18.97 -20.79
C GLN A 234 9.88 20.14 -21.01
N ASN A 235 9.38 21.38 -21.05
CA ASN A 235 10.20 22.57 -21.27
C ASN A 235 10.87 23.13 -20.00
N PHE A 236 10.62 22.55 -18.82
CA PHE A 236 11.21 23.04 -17.55
C PHE A 236 12.29 22.10 -16.98
N ARG A 237 12.48 20.90 -17.54
CA ARG A 237 13.63 20.05 -17.21
C ARG A 237 14.81 20.45 -18.10
N GLY A 238 15.54 21.48 -17.72
CA GLY A 238 16.79 21.86 -18.39
C GLY A 238 16.90 23.35 -18.72
N SER A 239 16.63 24.24 -17.76
CA SER A 239 16.82 25.69 -17.90
C SER A 239 18.30 26.10 -17.93
N SER A 240 19.09 25.48 -18.80
CA SER A 240 20.18 26.13 -19.53
C SER A 240 19.84 26.31 -21.02
N GLN A 241 18.78 25.68 -21.51
CA GLN A 241 18.35 25.85 -22.89
C GLN A 241 17.18 26.85 -22.95
N GLN A 242 17.41 27.87 -23.77
CA GLN A 242 16.54 28.98 -24.12
C GLN A 242 15.05 28.59 -24.10
N ILE A 243 14.24 29.52 -23.60
CA ILE A 243 12.78 29.58 -23.72
C ILE A 243 12.45 29.65 -25.22
N ASN A 244 12.64 28.55 -25.93
CA ASN A 244 12.44 28.48 -27.35
C ASN A 244 10.97 28.21 -27.59
N LYS A 245 10.27 29.34 -27.78
CA LYS A 245 9.16 29.55 -28.69
C LYS A 245 7.93 28.68 -28.39
N PHE A 246 7.01 29.29 -27.65
CA PHE A 246 5.59 28.97 -27.67
C PHE A 246 5.14 28.64 -29.12
N PRO A 247 4.67 27.42 -29.41
CA PRO A 247 4.12 27.09 -30.72
C PRO A 247 2.81 27.84 -31.03
N GLU A 248 2.18 28.46 -30.03
CA GLU A 248 0.94 29.24 -30.20
C GLU A 248 1.15 30.65 -30.76
N ILE A 249 2.36 31.21 -30.70
CA ILE A 249 2.61 32.55 -31.28
C ILE A 249 2.55 32.49 -32.81
N ARG A 250 2.87 31.35 -33.44
CA ARG A 250 2.80 31.22 -34.91
C ARG A 250 1.36 31.09 -35.45
N LYS A 251 0.40 30.61 -34.65
CA LYS A 251 -1.01 30.55 -35.06
C LYS A 251 -1.71 31.91 -35.00
N ASN A 252 -1.13 32.88 -34.28
CA ASN A 252 -1.63 34.25 -34.19
C ASN A 252 -0.96 35.23 -35.16
N VAL A 253 -0.04 34.80 -36.02
CA VAL A 253 0.54 35.70 -37.03
C VAL A 253 -0.53 36.10 -38.06
N VAL A 254 -1.31 35.13 -38.54
CA VAL A 254 -2.40 35.38 -39.50
C VAL A 254 -3.51 36.25 -38.87
N GLY A 255 -3.86 35.98 -37.61
CA GLY A 255 -4.84 36.79 -36.88
C GLY A 255 -4.36 38.20 -36.52
N ARG A 256 -3.04 38.39 -36.31
CA ARG A 256 -2.45 39.72 -36.10
C ARG A 256 -2.38 40.52 -37.39
N GLU A 257 -2.06 39.88 -38.50
CA GLU A 257 -2.02 40.56 -39.79
C GLU A 257 -3.44 40.94 -40.24
N SER A 258 -4.43 40.07 -40.04
CA SER A 258 -5.83 40.42 -40.32
C SER A 258 -6.34 41.54 -39.42
N LEU A 259 -5.97 41.55 -38.12
CA LEU A 259 -6.30 42.65 -37.21
C LEU A 259 -5.59 43.94 -37.63
N ARG A 260 -4.31 43.88 -38.03
CA ARG A 260 -3.54 45.02 -38.51
C ARG A 260 -4.18 45.62 -39.76
N ILE A 261 -4.52 44.80 -40.76
CA ILE A 261 -5.21 45.23 -41.98
C ILE A 261 -6.57 45.84 -41.64
N SER A 262 -7.33 45.24 -40.70
CA SER A 262 -8.64 45.76 -40.30
C SER A 262 -8.53 47.12 -39.58
N VAL A 263 -7.52 47.31 -38.74
CA VAL A 263 -7.24 48.60 -38.07
C VAL A 263 -6.77 49.65 -39.07
N VAL A 264 -5.87 49.29 -39.98
CA VAL A 264 -5.40 50.19 -41.05
C VAL A 264 -6.57 50.60 -41.95
N ASN A 265 -7.36 49.64 -42.43
CA ASN A 265 -8.56 49.92 -43.22
C ASN A 265 -9.60 50.74 -42.44
N PHE A 266 -9.72 50.56 -41.13
CA PHE A 266 -10.59 51.41 -40.31
C PHE A 266 -10.05 52.85 -40.27
N LEU A 267 -8.76 53.06 -40.02
CA LEU A 267 -8.15 54.39 -39.95
C LEU A 267 -8.08 55.11 -41.31
N GLU A 268 -7.96 54.36 -42.40
CA GLU A 268 -7.91 54.87 -43.78
C GLU A 268 -9.29 55.08 -44.41
N ARG A 269 -10.38 54.69 -43.74
CA ARG A 269 -11.74 55.04 -44.20
C ARG A 269 -11.89 56.56 -44.18
N ASP A 270 -12.33 57.13 -45.29
CA ASP A 270 -12.57 58.57 -45.47
C ASP A 270 -13.49 59.16 -44.39
N ASP A 271 -14.40 58.37 -43.82
CA ASP A 271 -15.30 58.77 -42.72
C ASP A 271 -14.58 59.04 -41.39
N ASN A 272 -13.40 58.45 -41.16
CA ASN A 272 -12.63 58.61 -39.92
C ASN A 272 -11.62 59.78 -39.96
N SER A 273 -11.35 60.34 -41.14
CA SER A 273 -10.53 61.55 -41.30
C SER A 273 -11.12 62.77 -40.55
N ARG A 274 -12.42 62.76 -40.26
CA ARG A 274 -13.13 63.83 -39.55
C ARG A 274 -12.97 63.80 -38.02
N LEU A 275 -12.64 62.65 -37.43
CA LEU A 275 -12.45 62.54 -35.96
C LEU A 275 -11.07 63.00 -35.48
N CYS A 276 -10.08 63.10 -36.38
CA CYS A 276 -8.73 63.55 -36.04
C CYS A 276 -8.50 65.07 -36.22
N LEU A 277 -9.48 65.81 -36.73
CA LEU A 277 -9.42 67.27 -36.94
C LEU A 277 -10.41 68.07 -36.08
N ALA A 278 -11.01 67.47 -35.05
CA ALA A 278 -11.68 68.22 -34.01
C ALA A 278 -10.65 68.72 -32.98
N LYS A 279 -10.00 69.85 -33.31
CA LYS A 279 -9.41 70.77 -32.33
C LYS A 279 -10.31 71.97 -32.18
#